data_AF-A0A7V3RQ69-F1
#
_entry.id   AF-A0A7V3RQ69-F1
#
_cell.length_a   1.000
_cell.length_b   1.000
_cell.length_c   1.000
_cell.angle_alpha   90.00
_cell.angle_beta   90.00
_cell.angle_gamma   90.00
#
_symmetry.space_group_name_H-M   'P 1'
#
loop_
_entity.id
_entity.type
_entity.pdbx_description
1 polymer ?
#
loop_
_entity_poly.entity_id
_entity_poly.type
_entity_poly.pdbx_seq_one_letter_code
_entity_poly.pdbx_strand_id
1 'polypeptide(L)'
;MRRGWLLVVLLLLGLKSSSGPPPEKLLQEGHYALARGDYERAAALYEQAEIHSTDPAEVAFYLAAAKYHLAIKREGLSPELLEAEKLYRCCLNTADSHRPWALCGLGNCLLHKAGSSDEGSLRSALACYDLCLQSAGKDEALASAARYNRERARLLLLQFLPSSHDAASNQPPADDLHPHQPRSDEPRPVAPLPADTHGSADDAEPRSLSGDVHQDQDKGTAKSNGPPQPGKGHLPPISDEVDVPPLSPQVAGEHLELAVKKILQERQSHQRREEENSPKGVMDW
;
A
#
# COMPACT_ATOMS: atom_id res chain seq x y z
N MET A 1 -22.62 65.25 -1.45
CA MET A 1 -22.68 64.34 -0.26
C MET A 1 -23.62 63.12 -0.39
N ARG A 2 -24.38 62.90 -1.49
CA ARG A 2 -25.33 61.75 -1.59
C ARG A 2 -24.78 60.46 -2.23
N ARG A 3 -23.58 60.46 -2.82
CA ARG A 3 -23.01 59.28 -3.51
C ARG A 3 -22.29 58.27 -2.58
N GLY A 4 -21.87 58.68 -1.38
CA GLY A 4 -21.19 57.78 -0.44
C GLY A 4 -22.12 56.78 0.26
N TRP A 5 -23.41 57.09 0.35
CA TRP A 5 -24.38 56.28 1.12
C TRP A 5 -24.83 55.01 0.37
N LEU A 6 -24.82 55.02 -0.97
CA LEU A 6 -25.19 53.87 -1.79
C LEU A 6 -24.15 52.74 -1.76
N LEU A 7 -22.86 53.05 -1.55
CA LEU A 7 -21.81 52.03 -1.42
C LEU A 7 -21.86 51.31 -0.07
N VAL A 8 -22.29 51.98 1.00
CA VAL A 8 -22.42 51.36 2.33
C VAL A 8 -23.61 50.37 2.38
N VAL A 9 -24.71 50.67 1.68
CA VAL A 9 -25.87 49.76 1.62
C VAL A 9 -25.56 48.50 0.80
N LEU A 10 -24.77 48.60 -0.27
CA LEU A 10 -24.35 47.44 -1.07
C LEU A 10 -23.36 46.53 -0.33
N LEU A 11 -22.51 47.09 0.55
CA LEU A 11 -21.60 46.28 1.39
C LEU A 11 -22.36 45.52 2.50
N LEU A 12 -23.49 46.06 2.99
CA LEU A 12 -24.31 45.43 4.04
C LEU A 12 -25.28 44.36 3.49
N LEU A 13 -25.64 44.38 2.20
CA LEU A 13 -26.49 43.34 1.60
C LEU A 13 -25.73 42.07 1.17
N GLY A 14 -24.40 42.08 1.19
CA GLY A 14 -23.57 40.92 0.84
C GLY A 14 -23.40 39.88 1.96
N LEU A 15 -23.75 40.23 3.20
CA LEU A 15 -23.70 39.33 4.36
C LEU A 15 -25.01 38.57 4.54
N LYS A 16 -25.61 38.08 3.44
CA LYS A 16 -26.51 36.94 3.57
C LYS A 16 -25.64 35.76 3.92
N SER A 17 -25.39 35.57 5.22
CA SER A 17 -24.88 34.33 5.79
C SER A 17 -25.78 33.23 5.23
N SER A 18 -25.32 32.56 4.17
CA SER A 18 -25.93 31.30 3.78
C SER A 18 -25.68 30.42 4.98
N SER A 19 -26.72 30.21 5.79
CA SER A 19 -26.67 29.24 6.86
C SER A 19 -26.41 27.92 6.15
N GLY A 20 -25.15 27.50 6.14
CA GLY A 20 -24.78 26.18 5.67
C GLY A 20 -25.58 25.16 6.46
N PRO A 21 -25.72 23.93 5.92
CA PRO A 21 -26.22 22.84 6.73
C PRO A 21 -25.39 22.74 8.03
N PRO A 22 -26.03 22.45 9.18
CA PRO A 22 -25.30 22.26 10.43
C PRO A 22 -24.28 21.10 10.28
N PRO A 23 -23.13 21.16 10.95
CA PRO A 23 -22.04 20.19 10.79
C PRO A 23 -22.48 18.75 11.09
N GLU A 24 -23.40 18.56 12.04
CA GLU A 24 -23.93 17.24 12.41
C GLU A 24 -24.71 16.60 11.25
N LYS A 25 -25.42 17.43 10.46
CA LYS A 25 -26.13 16.96 9.27
C LYS A 25 -25.14 16.56 8.17
N LEU A 26 -24.06 17.33 7.98
CA LEU A 26 -23.00 17.00 7.04
C LEU A 26 -22.30 15.68 7.40
N LEU A 27 -21.99 15.49 8.69
CA LEU A 27 -21.44 14.23 9.21
C LEU A 27 -22.38 13.06 8.95
N GLN A 28 -23.67 13.21 9.27
CA GLN A 28 -24.68 12.18 9.04
C GLN A 28 -24.79 11.81 7.55
N GLU A 29 -24.84 12.80 6.65
CA GLU A 29 -24.84 12.56 5.20
C GLU A 29 -23.53 11.92 4.72
N GLY A 30 -22.40 12.31 5.31
CA GLY A 30 -21.09 11.72 5.07
C GLY A 30 -21.05 10.23 5.44
N HIS A 31 -21.62 9.86 6.59
CA HIS A 31 -21.74 8.45 7.00
C HIS A 31 -22.59 7.64 6.03
N TYR A 32 -23.72 8.19 5.57
CA TYR A 32 -24.54 7.53 4.55
C TYR A 32 -23.84 7.41 3.20
N ALA A 33 -22.99 8.36 2.81
CA ALA A 33 -22.17 8.26 1.61
C ALA A 33 -21.07 7.20 1.77
N LEU A 34 -20.38 7.20 2.91
CA LEU A 34 -19.33 6.22 3.25
C LEU A 34 -19.89 4.79 3.23
N ALA A 35 -21.04 4.56 3.87
CA ALA A 35 -21.70 3.26 3.92
C ALA A 35 -22.14 2.74 2.53
N ARG A 36 -22.39 3.63 1.57
CA ARG A 36 -22.69 3.28 0.17
C ARG A 36 -21.45 3.07 -0.70
N GLY A 37 -20.26 3.27 -0.15
CA GLY A 37 -19.00 3.21 -0.90
C GLY A 37 -18.71 4.45 -1.77
N ASP A 38 -19.49 5.53 -1.60
CA ASP A 38 -19.32 6.81 -2.29
C ASP A 38 -18.32 7.69 -1.51
N TYR A 39 -17.06 7.27 -1.57
CA TYR A 39 -15.98 7.85 -0.77
C TYR A 39 -15.61 9.28 -1.18
N GLU A 40 -15.78 9.65 -2.45
CA GLU A 40 -15.52 11.02 -2.93
C GLU A 40 -16.52 11.99 -2.32
N ARG A 41 -17.82 11.63 -2.36
CA ARG A 41 -18.86 12.41 -1.72
C ARG A 41 -18.70 12.45 -0.21
N ALA A 42 -18.36 11.32 0.42
CA ALA A 42 -18.13 11.29 1.87
C ALA A 42 -17.00 12.24 2.28
N ALA A 43 -15.87 12.21 1.58
CA ALA A 43 -14.75 13.12 1.84
C ALA A 43 -15.16 14.59 1.71
N ALA A 44 -15.85 14.96 0.62
CA ALA A 44 -16.31 16.35 0.42
C ALA A 44 -17.29 16.83 1.51
N LEU A 45 -18.14 15.93 2.04
CA LEU A 45 -19.06 16.24 3.13
C LEU A 45 -18.31 16.43 4.46
N TYR A 46 -17.32 15.58 4.76
CA TYR A 46 -16.50 15.70 5.96
C TYR A 46 -15.60 16.95 5.92
N GLU A 47 -15.02 17.29 4.77
CA GLU A 47 -14.25 18.55 4.58
C GLU A 47 -15.12 19.79 4.86
N GLN A 48 -16.39 19.79 4.44
CA GLN A 48 -17.33 20.87 4.78
C GLN A 48 -17.68 20.88 6.27
N ALA A 49 -17.82 19.69 6.89
CA ALA A 49 -18.11 19.58 8.32
C ALA A 49 -16.95 20.08 9.19
N GLU A 50 -15.70 19.89 8.75
CA GLU A 50 -14.49 20.27 9.49
C GLU A 50 -14.47 21.77 9.84
N ILE A 51 -14.92 22.63 8.93
CA ILE A 51 -14.94 24.09 9.10
C ILE A 51 -15.82 24.52 10.28
N HIS A 52 -16.86 23.74 10.60
CA HIS A 52 -17.90 24.11 11.54
C HIS A 52 -18.05 23.15 12.72
N SER A 53 -17.31 22.03 12.74
CA SER A 53 -17.43 21.02 13.79
C SER A 53 -16.91 21.52 15.14
N THR A 54 -17.58 21.09 16.20
CA THR A 54 -17.11 21.28 17.58
C THR A 54 -16.14 20.19 18.02
N ASP A 55 -16.14 19.05 17.33
CA ASP A 55 -15.18 17.96 17.50
C ASP A 55 -14.40 17.75 16.18
N PRO A 56 -13.23 18.39 16.02
CA PRO A 56 -12.42 18.23 14.82
C PRO A 56 -11.75 16.85 14.73
N ALA A 57 -11.57 16.14 15.85
CA ALA A 57 -10.93 14.83 15.86
C ALA A 57 -11.86 13.75 15.29
N GLU A 58 -13.16 13.83 15.60
CA GLU A 58 -14.18 12.97 15.01
C GLU A 58 -14.25 13.15 13.48
N VAL A 59 -14.32 14.40 13.00
CA VAL A 59 -14.34 14.68 11.55
C VAL A 59 -13.07 14.19 10.86
N ALA A 60 -11.90 14.46 11.46
CA ALA A 60 -10.62 14.02 10.90
C ALA A 60 -10.54 12.49 10.78
N PHE A 61 -11.05 11.75 11.77
CA PHE A 61 -11.09 10.28 11.73
C PHE A 61 -11.91 9.76 10.54
N TYR A 62 -13.11 10.28 10.34
CA TYR A 62 -13.98 9.84 9.25
C TYR A 62 -13.49 10.31 7.87
N LEU A 63 -12.91 11.51 7.80
CA LEU A 63 -12.25 12.00 6.58
C LEU A 63 -11.05 11.11 6.22
N ALA A 64 -10.23 10.71 7.20
CA ALA A 64 -9.12 9.78 7.00
C ALA A 64 -9.60 8.44 6.41
N ALA A 65 -10.70 7.89 6.93
CA ALA A 65 -11.29 6.66 6.42
C ALA A 65 -11.75 6.79 4.96
N ALA A 66 -12.45 7.88 4.62
CA ALA A 66 -12.88 8.14 3.25
C ALA A 66 -11.69 8.28 2.29
N LYS A 67 -10.67 9.07 2.66
CA LYS A 67 -9.46 9.29 1.85
C LYS A 67 -8.64 8.01 1.67
N TYR A 68 -8.51 7.19 2.72
CA TYR A 68 -7.86 5.88 2.62
C TYR A 68 -8.56 5.00 1.58
N HIS A 69 -9.89 4.88 1.63
CA HIS A 69 -10.61 4.07 0.66
C HIS A 69 -10.54 4.61 -0.77
N LEU A 70 -10.45 5.92 -0.96
CA LEU A 70 -10.17 6.52 -2.27
C LEU A 70 -8.79 6.13 -2.79
N ALA A 71 -7.77 6.17 -1.93
CA ALA A 71 -6.42 5.74 -2.30
C ALA A 71 -6.39 4.27 -2.74
N ILE A 72 -7.09 3.38 -2.01
CA ILE A 72 -7.15 1.96 -2.38
C ILE A 72 -7.81 1.77 -3.76
N LYS A 73 -8.84 2.55 -4.11
CA LYS A 73 -9.49 2.47 -5.42
C LYS A 73 -8.61 2.92 -6.59
N ARG A 74 -7.63 3.80 -6.35
CA ARG A 74 -6.78 4.39 -7.39
C ARG A 74 -5.48 3.62 -7.65
N GLU A 75 -5.17 2.65 -6.79
CA GLU A 75 -3.92 1.87 -6.77
C GLU A 75 -2.65 2.73 -6.61
N GLY A 76 -1.59 2.14 -6.07
CA GLY A 76 -0.31 2.83 -5.85
C GLY A 76 -0.31 3.89 -4.73
N LEU A 77 0.70 4.77 -4.79
CA LEU A 77 0.95 5.78 -3.76
C LEU A 77 0.26 7.09 -4.16
N SER A 78 -0.99 7.26 -3.71
CA SER A 78 -1.82 8.42 -4.04
C SER A 78 -1.66 9.54 -3.00
N PRO A 79 -1.90 10.81 -3.35
CA PRO A 79 -1.90 11.91 -2.40
C PRO A 79 -2.95 11.73 -1.29
N GLU A 80 -4.08 11.09 -1.59
CA GLU A 80 -5.12 10.76 -0.61
C GLU A 80 -4.61 9.79 0.47
N LEU A 81 -3.69 8.87 0.14
CA LEU A 81 -3.09 7.97 1.12
C LEU A 81 -2.25 8.73 2.14
N LEU A 82 -1.47 9.71 1.67
CA LEU A 82 -0.64 10.57 2.53
C LEU A 82 -1.50 11.50 3.38
N GLU A 83 -2.61 11.99 2.83
CA GLU A 83 -3.57 12.80 3.57
C GLU A 83 -4.28 11.99 4.66
N ALA A 84 -4.73 10.77 4.34
CA ALA A 84 -5.29 9.84 5.31
C ALA A 84 -4.30 9.53 6.45
N GLU A 85 -3.01 9.31 6.12
CA GLU A 85 -1.96 9.10 7.12
C GLU A 85 -1.88 10.28 8.11
N LYS A 86 -1.86 11.52 7.59
CA LYS A 86 -1.81 12.74 8.42
C LYS A 86 -3.04 12.87 9.30
N LEU A 87 -4.23 12.64 8.75
CA LEU A 87 -5.49 12.75 9.48
C LEU A 87 -5.59 11.70 10.59
N TYR A 88 -5.22 10.43 10.34
CA TYR A 88 -5.19 9.43 11.41
C TYR A 88 -4.22 9.77 12.53
N ARG A 89 -3.09 10.43 12.21
CA ARG A 89 -2.13 10.90 13.23
C ARG A 89 -2.74 11.96 14.16
N CYS A 90 -3.67 12.78 13.66
CA CYS A 90 -4.39 13.77 14.49
C CYS A 90 -5.28 13.09 15.55
N CYS A 91 -5.77 11.88 15.28
CA CYS A 91 -6.66 11.10 16.17
C CYS A 91 -5.90 10.16 17.14
N LEU A 92 -4.60 10.36 17.36
CA LEU A 92 -3.79 9.48 18.23
C LEU A 92 -3.72 9.92 19.70
N ASN A 93 -4.41 11.00 20.07
CA ASN A 93 -4.48 11.46 21.46
C ASN A 93 -5.10 10.37 22.34
N THR A 94 -4.52 10.10 23.51
CA THR A 94 -5.00 9.07 24.44
C THR A 94 -6.39 9.34 25.00
N ALA A 95 -6.86 10.58 24.96
CA ALA A 95 -8.22 10.94 25.36
C ALA A 95 -9.27 10.68 24.26
N ASP A 96 -8.84 10.45 23.01
CA ASP A 96 -9.74 10.23 21.88
C ASP A 96 -10.27 8.79 21.88
N SER A 97 -11.60 8.66 21.85
CA SER A 97 -12.28 7.37 21.77
C SER A 97 -12.01 6.61 20.46
N HIS A 98 -11.63 7.33 19.38
CA HIS A 98 -11.31 6.75 18.07
C HIS A 98 -9.87 6.26 17.97
N ARG A 99 -9.00 6.57 18.95
CA ARG A 99 -7.58 6.21 18.94
C ARG A 99 -7.29 4.76 18.51
N PRO A 100 -7.95 3.70 19.05
CA PRO A 100 -7.64 2.34 18.63
C PRO A 100 -7.98 2.09 17.15
N TRP A 101 -9.07 2.66 16.63
CA TRP A 101 -9.43 2.58 15.23
C TRP A 101 -8.47 3.39 14.35
N ALA A 102 -8.07 4.58 14.79
CA ALA A 102 -7.10 5.42 14.09
C ALA A 102 -5.72 4.76 13.99
N LEU A 103 -5.28 4.05 15.04
CA LEU A 103 -4.06 3.24 15.01
C LEU A 103 -4.13 2.12 13.97
N CYS A 104 -5.28 1.43 13.88
CA CYS A 104 -5.47 0.41 12.85
C CYS A 104 -5.48 1.02 11.44
N GLY A 105 -6.16 2.15 11.25
CA GLY A 105 -6.20 2.90 9.99
C GLY A 105 -4.83 3.41 9.55
N LEU A 106 -4.04 3.98 10.48
CA LEU A 106 -2.66 4.40 10.24
C LEU A 106 -1.76 3.22 9.87
N GLY A 107 -1.90 2.10 10.57
CA GLY A 107 -1.21 0.85 10.22
C GLY A 107 -1.51 0.42 8.79
N ASN A 108 -2.78 0.52 8.35
CA ASN A 108 -3.17 0.20 6.98
C ASN A 108 -2.55 1.17 5.96
N CYS A 109 -2.55 2.48 6.24
CA CYS A 109 -1.88 3.47 5.39
C CYS A 109 -0.39 3.15 5.20
N LEU A 110 0.32 2.86 6.29
CA LEU A 110 1.74 2.52 6.27
C LEU A 110 2.02 1.20 5.55
N LEU A 111 1.15 0.20 5.75
CA LEU A 111 1.23 -1.09 5.06
C LEU A 111 1.10 -0.93 3.54
N HIS A 112 0.16 -0.09 3.08
CA HIS A 112 -0.02 0.19 1.66
C HIS A 112 1.11 1.04 1.08
N LYS A 113 1.59 2.02 1.84
CA LYS A 113 2.73 2.88 1.46
C LYS A 113 4.03 2.09 1.29
N ALA A 114 4.24 1.06 2.11
CA ALA A 114 5.47 0.29 2.11
C ALA A 114 5.76 -0.40 0.76
N GLY A 115 4.71 -0.76 0.02
CA GLY A 115 4.82 -1.46 -1.26
C GLY A 115 5.76 -2.66 -1.15
N SER A 116 6.76 -2.71 -2.03
CA SER A 116 7.81 -3.74 -2.06
C SER A 116 9.19 -3.23 -1.62
N SER A 117 9.32 -1.97 -1.17
CA SER A 117 10.64 -1.34 -0.97
C SER A 117 10.85 -0.56 0.34
N ASP A 118 9.84 -0.36 1.20
CA ASP A 118 10.02 0.38 2.46
C ASP A 118 9.80 -0.48 3.72
N GLU A 119 10.89 -1.10 4.17
CA GLU A 119 10.98 -1.87 5.42
C GLU A 119 10.60 -1.05 6.67
N GLY A 120 10.96 0.25 6.67
CA GLY A 120 10.69 1.16 7.79
C GLY A 120 9.20 1.41 7.99
N SER A 121 8.46 1.57 6.90
CA SER A 121 6.99 1.66 6.94
C SER A 121 6.34 0.38 7.45
N LEU A 122 6.85 -0.81 7.08
CA LEU A 122 6.32 -2.09 7.60
C LEU A 122 6.52 -2.23 9.12
N ARG A 123 7.72 -1.90 9.63
CA ARG A 123 7.96 -1.90 11.09
C ARG A 123 7.04 -0.91 11.82
N SER A 124 6.83 0.26 11.23
CA SER A 124 5.93 1.28 11.78
C SER A 124 4.46 0.81 11.78
N ALA A 125 4.03 0.10 10.73
CA ALA A 125 2.70 -0.51 10.67
C ALA A 125 2.52 -1.56 11.78
N LEU A 126 3.51 -2.44 11.99
CA LEU A 126 3.49 -3.43 13.08
C LEU A 126 3.33 -2.78 14.45
N ALA A 127 4.08 -1.71 14.73
CA ALA A 127 3.96 -0.96 15.97
C ALA A 127 2.56 -0.35 16.15
N CYS A 128 1.95 0.16 15.07
CA CYS A 128 0.58 0.69 15.11
C CYS A 128 -0.45 -0.40 15.45
N TYR A 129 -0.34 -1.59 14.84
CA TYR A 129 -1.23 -2.71 15.16
C TYR A 129 -1.03 -3.23 16.59
N ASP A 130 0.19 -3.25 17.10
CA ASP A 130 0.47 -3.63 18.48
C ASP A 130 -0.16 -2.66 19.49
N LEU A 131 -0.05 -1.35 19.24
CA LEU A 131 -0.74 -0.33 20.04
C LEU A 131 -2.26 -0.41 19.91
N CYS A 132 -2.78 -0.71 18.72
CA CYS A 132 -4.20 -0.94 18.49
C CYS A 132 -4.72 -2.10 19.34
N LEU A 133 -4.02 -3.25 19.33
CA LEU A 133 -4.39 -4.43 20.12
C LEU A 133 -4.37 -4.18 21.62
N GLN A 134 -3.41 -3.38 22.11
CA GLN A 134 -3.37 -2.97 23.52
C GLN A 134 -4.55 -2.06 23.89
N SER A 135 -5.08 -1.30 22.94
CA SER A 135 -6.08 -0.25 23.17
C SER A 135 -7.51 -0.66 22.76
N ALA A 136 -7.69 -1.80 22.07
CA ALA A 136 -8.98 -2.24 21.52
C ALA A 136 -10.04 -2.59 22.60
N GLY A 137 -9.62 -2.82 23.84
CA GLY A 137 -10.53 -3.13 24.94
C GLY A 137 -11.34 -4.41 24.69
N LYS A 138 -12.66 -4.26 24.50
CA LYS A 138 -13.61 -5.37 24.25
C LYS A 138 -14.03 -5.50 22.78
N ASP A 139 -13.49 -4.67 21.89
CA ASP A 139 -13.83 -4.68 20.47
C ASP A 139 -13.09 -5.81 19.75
N GLU A 140 -13.71 -7.00 19.72
CA GLU A 140 -13.09 -8.18 19.09
C GLU A 140 -13.03 -8.06 17.56
N ALA A 141 -13.93 -7.29 16.94
CA ALA A 141 -13.90 -7.06 15.50
C ALA A 141 -12.65 -6.26 15.11
N LEU A 142 -12.37 -5.17 15.84
CA LEU A 142 -11.16 -4.37 15.67
C LEU A 142 -9.89 -5.19 15.98
N ALA A 143 -9.89 -5.94 17.09
CA ALA A 143 -8.75 -6.76 17.47
C ALA A 143 -8.45 -7.84 16.42
N SER A 144 -9.48 -8.49 15.87
CA SER A 144 -9.33 -9.46 14.77
C SER A 144 -8.72 -8.82 13.52
N ALA A 145 -9.25 -7.66 13.10
CA ALA A 145 -8.72 -6.92 11.96
C ALA A 145 -7.24 -6.52 12.14
N ALA A 146 -6.89 -6.02 13.33
CA ALA A 146 -5.51 -5.64 13.66
C ALA A 146 -4.57 -6.86 13.68
N ARG A 147 -4.98 -8.02 14.22
CA ARG A 147 -4.18 -9.26 14.17
C ARG A 147 -3.94 -9.70 12.73
N TYR A 148 -4.99 -9.72 11.90
CA TYR A 148 -4.88 -10.09 10.50
C TYR A 148 -3.90 -9.18 9.73
N ASN A 149 -4.05 -7.86 9.86
CA ASN A 149 -3.17 -6.91 9.17
C ASN A 149 -1.73 -6.92 9.71
N ARG A 150 -1.54 -7.20 11.01
CA ARG A 150 -0.22 -7.42 11.60
C ARG A 150 0.47 -8.63 10.99
N GLU A 151 -0.21 -9.76 10.85
CA GLU A 151 0.37 -10.95 10.19
C GLU A 151 0.70 -10.67 8.72
N ARG A 152 -0.17 -9.96 8.01
CA ARG A 152 0.11 -9.52 6.63
C ARG A 152 1.38 -8.66 6.56
N ALA A 153 1.55 -7.71 7.47
CA ALA A 153 2.76 -6.87 7.54
C ALA A 153 4.03 -7.69 7.87
N ARG A 154 3.93 -8.71 8.73
CA ARG A 154 5.04 -9.64 9.03
C ARG A 154 5.45 -10.44 7.79
N LEU A 155 4.47 -10.99 7.07
CA LEU A 155 4.73 -11.76 5.85
C LEU A 155 5.40 -10.91 4.78
N LEU A 156 4.98 -9.66 4.61
CA LEU A 156 5.64 -8.72 3.70
C LEU A 156 7.07 -8.42 4.17
N LEU A 157 7.29 -8.17 5.46
CA LEU A 157 8.62 -7.90 6.01
C LEU A 157 9.60 -9.06 5.76
N LEU A 158 9.11 -10.31 5.79
CA LEU A 158 9.94 -11.48 5.47
C LEU A 158 10.43 -11.50 4.01
N GLN A 159 9.68 -10.87 3.08
CA GLN A 159 10.09 -10.77 1.67
C GLN A 159 11.24 -9.78 1.45
N PHE A 160 11.51 -8.91 2.43
CA PHE A 160 12.62 -7.95 2.39
C PHE A 160 13.95 -8.49 2.90
N LEU A 161 13.95 -9.64 3.59
CA LEU A 161 15.22 -10.21 4.01
C LEU A 161 16.01 -10.55 2.74
N PRO A 162 17.24 -10.01 2.59
CA PRO A 162 18.08 -10.34 1.45
C PRO A 162 18.20 -11.85 1.38
N SER A 163 17.87 -12.42 0.23
CA SER A 163 18.07 -13.85 -0.04
C SER A 163 19.53 -14.17 0.30
N SER A 164 19.73 -14.89 1.39
CA SER A 164 21.05 -15.28 1.91
C SER A 164 21.87 -16.11 0.91
N HIS A 165 21.27 -16.45 -0.23
CA HIS A 165 21.91 -17.08 -1.37
C HIS A 165 23.03 -16.26 -2.01
N ASP A 166 22.98 -14.93 -1.98
CA ASP A 166 24.03 -14.08 -2.59
C ASP A 166 25.23 -13.83 -1.67
N ALA A 167 25.06 -13.99 -0.35
CA ALA A 167 26.13 -13.75 0.62
C ALA A 167 27.19 -14.87 0.61
N ALA A 168 26.83 -16.08 0.19
CA ALA A 168 27.76 -17.22 0.15
C ALA A 168 28.59 -17.30 -1.15
N SER A 169 28.17 -16.63 -2.23
CA SER A 169 28.84 -16.76 -3.54
C SER A 169 29.99 -15.78 -3.77
N ASN A 170 30.14 -14.75 -2.93
CA ASN A 170 31.18 -13.72 -3.07
C ASN A 170 32.12 -13.64 -1.88
N GLN A 171 32.13 -14.62 -0.98
CA GLN A 171 33.23 -14.72 -0.02
C GLN A 171 34.43 -15.28 -0.80
N PRO A 172 35.44 -14.46 -1.17
CA PRO A 172 36.63 -14.99 -1.80
C PRO A 172 37.18 -16.08 -0.88
N PRO A 173 37.68 -17.21 -1.42
CA PRO A 173 38.33 -18.22 -0.61
C PRO A 173 39.34 -17.50 0.27
N ALA A 174 39.17 -17.63 1.59
CA ALA A 174 40.02 -17.00 2.57
C ALA A 174 41.42 -17.52 2.30
N ASP A 175 42.22 -16.72 1.60
CA ASP A 175 43.61 -17.04 1.37
C ASP A 175 44.30 -16.83 2.72
N ASP A 176 44.75 -17.96 3.22
CA ASP A 176 45.30 -18.20 4.52
C ASP A 176 46.57 -17.33 4.76
N LEU A 177 46.77 -16.96 6.02
CA LEU A 177 48.03 -16.51 6.64
C LEU A 177 48.40 -15.01 6.54
N HIS A 178 47.86 -14.20 7.45
CA HIS A 178 48.72 -13.22 8.13
C HIS A 178 48.46 -13.18 9.65
N PRO A 179 49.45 -13.55 10.48
CA PRO A 179 49.34 -13.51 11.93
C PRO A 179 49.28 -12.06 12.43
N HIS A 180 48.44 -11.88 13.46
CA HIS A 180 48.13 -10.65 14.17
C HIS A 180 49.31 -9.68 14.37
N GLN A 181 49.14 -8.43 13.92
CA GLN A 181 49.84 -7.29 14.52
C GLN A 181 48.96 -6.65 15.60
N PRO A 182 49.50 -6.38 16.80
CA PRO A 182 48.78 -5.70 17.88
C PRO A 182 48.58 -4.24 17.48
N ARG A 183 47.31 -3.79 17.44
CA ARG A 183 46.94 -2.42 17.12
C ARG A 183 47.04 -1.56 18.38
N SER A 184 47.98 -0.64 18.40
CA SER A 184 48.18 0.33 19.47
C SER A 184 46.96 1.23 19.67
N ASP A 185 46.61 1.45 20.94
CA ASP A 185 45.70 2.48 21.40
C ASP A 185 46.27 3.87 21.11
N GLU A 186 45.60 4.64 20.25
CA GLU A 186 45.81 6.09 20.18
C GLU A 186 44.47 6.83 20.34
N PRO A 187 44.37 7.78 21.28
CA PRO A 187 43.16 8.56 21.52
C PRO A 187 43.04 9.69 20.50
N ARG A 188 41.95 9.69 19.72
CA ARG A 188 41.65 10.77 18.76
C ARG A 188 41.03 11.99 19.46
N PRO A 189 41.51 13.23 19.20
CA PRO A 189 40.89 14.44 19.72
C PRO A 189 39.59 14.79 18.99
N VAL A 190 38.64 15.32 19.76
CA VAL A 190 37.36 15.89 19.31
C VAL A 190 37.62 17.21 18.57
N ALA A 191 37.09 17.35 17.35
CA ALA A 191 37.04 18.62 16.63
C ALA A 191 35.58 19.09 16.47
N PRO A 192 35.29 20.40 16.57
CA PRO A 192 33.94 20.96 16.44
C PRO A 192 33.59 21.26 14.97
N LEU A 193 32.33 20.99 14.60
CA LEU A 193 31.76 21.36 13.29
C LEU A 193 31.11 22.75 13.35
N PRO A 194 31.36 23.64 12.37
CA PRO A 194 30.61 24.88 12.17
C PRO A 194 29.36 24.68 11.29
N ALA A 195 28.45 25.63 11.47
CA ALA A 195 27.17 25.79 10.79
C ALA A 195 27.29 26.40 9.39
N ASP A 196 26.13 26.42 8.70
CA ASP A 196 25.79 27.11 7.45
C ASP A 196 26.30 26.38 6.18
N THR A 197 25.59 26.27 5.06
CA THR A 197 24.75 27.25 4.38
C THR A 197 24.03 26.61 3.17
N HIS A 198 22.97 27.29 2.71
CA HIS A 198 22.53 27.42 1.31
C HIS A 198 21.82 26.28 0.57
N GLY A 199 20.58 26.61 0.19
CA GLY A 199 19.82 25.92 -0.82
C GLY A 199 20.27 26.23 -2.24
N SER A 200 19.77 25.40 -3.14
CA SER A 200 19.80 25.64 -4.58
C SER A 200 18.48 25.12 -5.14
N ALA A 201 17.70 26.05 -5.68
CA ALA A 201 16.65 25.77 -6.64
C ALA A 201 17.31 25.72 -8.03
N ASP A 202 17.00 24.70 -8.81
CA ASP A 202 16.96 24.69 -10.28
C ASP A 202 16.55 23.25 -10.67
N ASP A 203 15.40 23.05 -11.30
CA ASP A 203 15.09 23.27 -12.72
C ASP A 203 15.49 22.05 -13.56
N ALA A 204 14.48 21.35 -14.11
CA ALA A 204 14.52 20.58 -15.37
C ALA A 204 13.22 19.78 -15.57
N GLU A 205 12.38 20.23 -16.50
CA GLU A 205 11.50 19.35 -17.29
C GLU A 205 12.32 18.30 -18.05
N PRO A 206 11.70 17.18 -18.45
CA PRO A 206 11.59 17.00 -19.90
C PRO A 206 10.24 16.43 -20.38
N ARG A 207 9.76 17.07 -21.45
CA ARG A 207 8.82 16.54 -22.45
C ARG A 207 9.46 15.38 -23.22
N SER A 208 8.68 14.33 -23.51
CA SER A 208 8.87 13.43 -24.68
C SER A 208 7.58 12.62 -24.89
N LEU A 209 6.77 12.96 -25.88
CA LEU A 209 6.76 12.47 -27.28
C LEU A 209 5.97 11.16 -27.45
N SER A 210 4.73 11.33 -27.93
CA SER A 210 3.85 10.28 -28.46
C SER A 210 4.46 9.64 -29.69
N GLY A 211 4.59 8.31 -29.67
CA GLY A 211 4.88 7.48 -30.83
C GLY A 211 3.62 6.79 -31.31
N ASP A 212 3.14 7.23 -32.47
CA ASP A 212 2.08 6.62 -33.28
C ASP A 212 2.68 5.39 -33.99
N VAL A 213 2.09 4.20 -33.82
CA VAL A 213 2.56 2.97 -34.49
C VAL A 213 1.50 2.50 -35.47
N HIS A 214 1.89 2.64 -36.74
CA HIS A 214 1.26 2.14 -37.95
C HIS A 214 0.75 0.70 -37.83
N GLN A 215 -0.52 0.54 -38.17
CA GLN A 215 -1.19 -0.71 -38.45
C GLN A 215 -1.14 -0.95 -39.96
N ASP A 216 -0.33 -1.91 -40.40
CA ASP A 216 -0.41 -2.51 -41.74
C ASP A 216 0.27 -3.88 -41.71
N GLN A 217 -0.47 -4.96 -42.03
CA GLN A 217 -0.04 -5.95 -43.04
C GLN A 217 -1.00 -7.14 -43.18
N ASP A 218 -1.62 -7.19 -44.36
CA ASP A 218 -1.48 -8.24 -45.37
C ASP A 218 -1.64 -9.73 -45.01
N LYS A 219 -2.89 -10.15 -45.21
CA LYS A 219 -3.35 -11.23 -46.10
C LYS A 219 -2.26 -11.88 -47.00
N GLY A 220 -1.79 -13.07 -46.61
CA GLY A 220 -0.99 -13.96 -47.45
C GLY A 220 -1.17 -15.44 -47.10
N THR A 221 -2.00 -16.15 -47.86
CA THR A 221 -2.20 -17.60 -47.78
C THR A 221 -1.04 -18.36 -48.42
N ALA A 222 -0.20 -19.01 -47.61
CA ALA A 222 0.74 -20.03 -48.06
C ALA A 222 0.57 -21.31 -47.21
N LYS A 223 0.23 -22.41 -47.86
CA LYS A 223 0.17 -23.76 -47.26
C LYS A 223 1.60 -24.20 -46.92
N SER A 224 1.94 -24.18 -45.63
CA SER A 224 3.19 -24.71 -45.09
C SER A 224 3.00 -26.15 -44.60
N ASN A 225 3.79 -27.08 -45.14
CA ASN A 225 3.89 -28.48 -44.72
C ASN A 225 4.90 -28.64 -43.56
N GLY A 226 4.78 -27.82 -42.51
CA GLY A 226 5.57 -27.96 -41.29
C GLY A 226 4.92 -28.92 -40.28
N PRO A 227 5.70 -29.53 -39.37
CA PRO A 227 5.13 -30.29 -38.24
C PRO A 227 4.14 -29.40 -37.46
N PRO A 228 3.00 -29.97 -36.99
CA PRO A 228 1.91 -29.19 -36.44
C PRO A 228 2.37 -28.34 -35.27
N GLN A 229 2.07 -27.04 -35.35
CA GLN A 229 2.38 -26.07 -34.31
C GLN A 229 1.69 -26.52 -33.00
N PRO A 230 2.42 -26.60 -31.87
CA PRO A 230 1.83 -26.90 -30.57
C PRO A 230 0.68 -25.92 -30.31
N GLY A 231 -0.53 -26.43 -30.09
CA GLY A 231 -1.72 -25.62 -29.84
C GLY A 231 -2.85 -25.72 -30.87
N LYS A 232 -2.66 -26.38 -32.02
CA LYS A 232 -3.76 -26.74 -32.95
C LYS A 232 -4.35 -28.12 -32.66
N GLY A 233 -4.60 -28.42 -31.38
CA GLY A 233 -5.35 -29.60 -30.99
C GLY A 233 -6.80 -29.45 -31.44
N HIS A 234 -7.28 -30.36 -32.29
CA HIS A 234 -8.69 -30.47 -32.65
C HIS A 234 -9.45 -31.10 -31.47
N LEU A 235 -9.44 -30.42 -30.32
CA LEU A 235 -10.26 -30.84 -29.19
C LEU A 235 -11.72 -30.58 -29.57
N PRO A 236 -12.60 -31.57 -29.40
CA PRO A 236 -14.03 -31.34 -29.62
C PRO A 236 -14.48 -30.15 -28.78
N PRO A 237 -15.41 -29.30 -29.28
CA PRO A 237 -15.97 -28.22 -28.50
C PRO A 237 -16.46 -28.78 -27.17
N ILE A 238 -15.91 -28.27 -26.06
CA ILE A 238 -16.38 -28.61 -24.73
C ILE A 238 -17.79 -28.03 -24.65
N SER A 239 -18.80 -28.86 -24.46
CA SER A 239 -20.17 -28.39 -24.30
C SER A 239 -20.25 -27.49 -23.06
N ASP A 240 -20.68 -26.24 -23.26
CA ASP A 240 -20.84 -25.25 -22.18
C ASP A 240 -21.99 -25.60 -21.22
N GLU A 241 -22.81 -26.59 -21.55
CA GLU A 241 -23.93 -27.08 -20.73
C GLU A 241 -23.46 -28.16 -19.75
N VAL A 242 -22.60 -27.78 -18.80
CA VAL A 242 -22.43 -28.61 -17.59
C VAL A 242 -23.07 -27.85 -16.44
N ASP A 243 -24.32 -28.21 -16.17
CA ASP A 243 -25.05 -27.78 -14.99
C ASP A 243 -24.45 -28.52 -13.77
N VAL A 244 -23.24 -28.12 -13.38
CA VAL A 244 -22.53 -28.71 -12.24
C VAL A 244 -23.21 -28.17 -10.99
N PRO A 245 -23.84 -29.03 -10.16
CA PRO A 245 -24.39 -28.58 -8.90
C PRO A 245 -23.28 -27.93 -8.06
N PRO A 246 -23.56 -26.77 -7.41
CA PRO A 246 -22.56 -26.07 -6.64
C PRO A 246 -21.97 -26.98 -5.57
N LEU A 247 -20.64 -27.04 -5.50
CA LEU A 247 -19.91 -27.82 -4.51
C LEU A 247 -20.35 -27.41 -3.11
N SER A 248 -20.57 -28.38 -2.22
CA SER A 248 -20.82 -28.06 -0.82
C SER A 248 -19.59 -27.35 -0.23
N PRO A 249 -19.77 -26.42 0.74
CA PRO A 249 -18.64 -25.68 1.33
C PRO A 249 -17.56 -26.58 1.94
N GLN A 250 -17.95 -27.75 2.46
CA GLN A 250 -17.03 -28.74 3.04
C GLN A 250 -16.13 -29.36 1.96
N VAL A 251 -16.73 -29.81 0.85
CA VAL A 251 -15.99 -30.39 -0.27
C VAL A 251 -15.10 -29.33 -0.93
N ALA A 252 -15.58 -28.09 -1.06
CA ALA A 252 -14.76 -26.99 -1.56
C ALA A 252 -13.54 -26.72 -0.66
N GLY A 253 -13.71 -26.77 0.67
CA GLY A 253 -12.63 -26.65 1.64
C GLY A 253 -11.59 -27.77 1.50
N GLU A 254 -12.03 -29.02 1.43
CA GLU A 254 -11.14 -30.17 1.24
C GLU A 254 -10.35 -30.09 -0.08
N HIS A 255 -11.00 -29.64 -1.16
CA HIS A 255 -10.33 -29.43 -2.45
C HIS A 255 -9.27 -28.31 -2.38
N LEU A 256 -9.55 -27.23 -1.65
CA LEU A 256 -8.58 -26.15 -1.44
C LEU A 256 -7.38 -26.63 -0.61
N GLU A 257 -7.60 -27.40 0.46
CA GLU A 257 -6.52 -27.97 1.26
C GLU A 257 -5.64 -28.91 0.43
N LEU A 258 -6.26 -29.77 -0.38
CA LEU A 258 -5.55 -30.71 -1.26
C LEU A 258 -4.75 -29.97 -2.34
N ALA A 259 -5.30 -28.89 -2.91
CA ALA A 259 -4.62 -28.04 -3.86
C ALA A 259 -3.40 -27.33 -3.24
N VAL A 260 -3.55 -26.75 -2.05
CA VAL A 260 -2.45 -26.12 -1.31
C VAL A 260 -1.34 -27.13 -1.02
N LYS A 261 -1.71 -28.33 -0.54
CA LYS A 261 -0.75 -29.41 -0.27
C LYS A 261 0.02 -29.81 -1.54
N LYS A 262 -0.67 -29.92 -2.67
CA LYS A 262 -0.05 -30.26 -3.97
C LYS A 262 0.93 -29.18 -4.43
N ILE A 263 0.56 -27.89 -4.34
CA ILE A 263 1.43 -26.77 -4.71
C ILE A 263 2.71 -26.75 -3.86
N LEU A 264 2.58 -26.96 -2.55
CA LEU A 264 3.74 -27.02 -1.65
C LEU A 264 4.66 -28.20 -1.98
N GLN A 265 4.09 -29.37 -2.26
CA GLN A 265 4.85 -30.56 -2.66
C GLN A 265 5.57 -30.35 -4.00
N GLU A 266 4.91 -29.72 -4.97
CA GLU A 266 5.48 -29.41 -6.28
C GLU A 266 6.65 -28.43 -6.14
N ARG A 267 6.48 -27.35 -5.35
CA ARG A 267 7.55 -26.39 -5.05
C ARG A 267 8.76 -27.06 -4.41
N GLN A 268 8.54 -27.95 -3.44
CA GLN A 268 9.63 -28.70 -2.80
C GLN A 268 10.34 -29.63 -3.80
N SER A 269 9.58 -30.28 -4.70
CA SER A 269 10.17 -31.11 -5.74
C SER A 269 10.97 -30.31 -6.76
N HIS A 270 10.54 -29.09 -7.09
CA HIS A 270 11.24 -28.18 -7.98
C HIS A 270 12.58 -27.74 -7.38
N GLN A 271 12.58 -27.33 -6.11
CA GLN A 271 13.81 -26.98 -5.39
C GLN A 271 14.83 -28.12 -5.36
N ARG A 272 14.38 -29.36 -5.08
CA ARG A 272 15.26 -30.53 -5.14
C ARG A 272 15.86 -30.76 -6.54
N ARG A 273 15.05 -30.60 -7.59
CA ARG A 273 15.53 -30.72 -8.98
C ARG A 273 16.51 -29.63 -9.35
N GLU A 274 16.32 -28.40 -8.87
CA GLU A 274 17.26 -27.30 -9.08
C GLU A 274 18.59 -27.56 -8.37
N GLU A 275 18.55 -28.08 -7.14
CA GLU A 275 19.76 -28.50 -6.39
C GLU A 275 20.50 -29.65 -7.10
N GLU A 276 19.78 -30.64 -7.63
CA GLU A 276 20.36 -31.77 -8.36
C GLU A 276 20.94 -31.37 -9.74
N ASN A 277 20.28 -30.44 -10.43
CA ASN A 277 20.70 -29.97 -11.75
C ASN A 277 21.71 -28.82 -11.70
N SER A 278 22.00 -28.27 -10.52
CA SER A 278 23.07 -27.29 -10.36
C SER A 278 24.41 -27.99 -10.69
N PRO A 279 25.12 -27.57 -11.76
CA PRO A 279 26.28 -28.30 -12.24
C PRO A 279 27.41 -28.23 -11.21
N LYS A 280 27.52 -29.29 -10.41
CA LYS A 280 28.68 -29.55 -9.54
C LYS A 280 29.92 -29.72 -10.42
N GLY A 281 30.69 -28.64 -10.57
CA GLY A 281 32.05 -28.72 -11.10
C GLY A 281 32.29 -28.12 -12.49
N VAL A 282 31.45 -27.20 -12.97
CA VAL A 282 31.94 -26.27 -14.00
C VAL A 282 32.86 -25.28 -13.28
N MET A 283 34.16 -25.61 -13.25
CA MET A 283 35.16 -24.62 -12.89
C MET A 283 35.16 -23.58 -14.00
N ASP A 284 34.91 -22.33 -13.64
CA ASP A 284 35.24 -21.19 -14.50
C ASP A 284 36.76 -21.09 -14.57
N TRP A 285 37.32 -21.70 -15.61
CA TRP A 285 38.67 -21.54 -16.12
C TRP A 285 38.69 -20.55 -17.29
#